data_AF-W4GHJ2-F1
#
_entry.id   AF-W4GHJ2-F1
#
_cell.length_a   1.000
_cell.length_b   1.000
_cell.length_c   1.000
_cell.angle_alpha   90.00
_cell.angle_beta   90.00
_cell.angle_gamma   90.00
#
_symmetry.space_group_name_H-M   'P 1'
#
loop_
_entity.id
_entity.type
_entity.pdbx_description
1 polymer ?
#
loop_
_entity_poly.entity_id
_entity_poly.type
_entity_poly.pdbx_seq_one_letter_code
_entity_poly.pdbx_strand_id
1 'polypeptide(L)'
;MVWRVVFLAVAAAGVAASNPALDLLWCNATTRKQVKNVPKASPLQFCTRNQDQRCCLPIHDTQISSTYFSLMDTGRICKQGQNMASEYLKSVFCAACRPTSNQYLSDAIDVAYFSQPTFKICRDLAVAAGPSRFADCGFVYVGDRQDTCKPSIAVAPNVVFPGCTQGQHICYGNNGLYSSTWYCSNSPCGVDTPAGFRDAPCSGDTCTDYFMFFNDNRGGKPIFFEGSAAEIVDPSQCPPSNPACCLPSDIPFSSDETM
;
A
#
# COMPACT_ATOMS: atom_id res chain seq x y z
N MET A 1 17.26 -61.00 12.54
CA MET A 1 16.31 -60.16 13.30
C MET A 1 16.71 -58.71 13.10
N VAL A 2 15.99 -57.97 12.26
CA VAL A 2 16.25 -56.55 11.99
C VAL A 2 15.09 -55.76 12.59
N TRP A 3 15.37 -54.99 13.65
CA TRP A 3 14.40 -54.12 14.31
C TRP A 3 14.22 -52.85 13.47
N ARG A 4 13.00 -52.62 12.97
CA ARG A 4 12.60 -51.33 12.38
C ARG A 4 12.08 -50.44 13.51
N VAL A 5 12.84 -49.40 13.84
CA VAL A 5 12.38 -48.30 14.69
C VAL A 5 11.52 -47.39 13.82
N VAL A 6 10.22 -47.37 14.08
CA VAL A 6 9.28 -46.42 13.47
C VAL A 6 9.27 -45.18 14.34
N PHE A 7 9.89 -44.10 13.87
CA PHE A 7 9.74 -42.78 14.47
C PHE A 7 8.40 -42.19 14.05
N LEU A 8 7.43 -42.18 14.96
CA LEU A 8 6.22 -41.36 14.86
C LEU A 8 6.63 -39.90 15.07
N ALA A 9 6.73 -39.14 13.98
CA ALA A 9 6.80 -37.69 14.04
C ALA A 9 5.43 -37.15 14.47
N VAL A 10 5.31 -36.76 15.73
CA VAL A 10 4.17 -35.98 16.22
C VAL A 10 4.31 -34.58 15.64
N ALA A 11 3.49 -34.24 14.65
CA ALA A 11 3.36 -32.88 14.17
C ALA A 11 2.72 -32.04 15.27
N ALA A 12 3.54 -31.25 15.98
CA ALA A 12 3.04 -30.19 16.84
C ALA A 12 2.38 -29.13 15.95
N ALA A 13 1.06 -29.18 15.84
CA ALA A 13 0.27 -28.07 15.36
C ALA A 13 0.44 -26.93 16.36
N GLY A 14 1.43 -26.07 16.11
CA GLY A 14 1.58 -24.82 16.83
C GLY A 14 0.35 -23.97 16.53
N VAL A 15 -0.63 -23.99 17.44
CA VAL A 15 -1.70 -23.00 17.44
C VAL A 15 -0.99 -21.68 17.75
N ALA A 16 -0.79 -20.84 16.74
CA ALA A 16 -0.27 -19.50 16.92
C ALA A 16 -1.13 -18.81 17.99
N ALA A 17 -0.54 -18.50 19.12
CA ALA A 17 -1.25 -17.88 20.23
C ALA A 17 -1.79 -16.53 19.76
N SER A 18 -3.12 -16.41 19.69
CA SER A 18 -3.78 -15.14 19.38
C SER A 18 -3.34 -14.09 20.39
N ASN A 19 -2.79 -12.97 19.94
CA ASN A 19 -2.47 -11.85 20.81
C ASN A 19 -3.78 -11.17 21.27
N PRO A 20 -4.17 -11.27 22.55
CA PRO A 20 -5.46 -10.77 23.02
C PRO A 20 -5.63 -9.26 22.85
N ALA A 21 -4.53 -8.51 22.80
CA ALA A 21 -4.56 -7.07 22.57
C ALA A 21 -5.03 -6.72 21.15
N LEU A 22 -4.66 -7.54 20.16
CA LEU A 22 -5.05 -7.34 18.76
C LEU A 22 -6.51 -7.72 18.52
N ASP A 23 -7.05 -8.67 19.28
CA ASP A 23 -8.42 -9.18 19.13
C ASP A 23 -9.51 -8.12 19.35
N LEU A 24 -9.20 -7.05 20.11
CA LEU A 24 -10.12 -5.95 20.40
C LEU A 24 -10.03 -4.79 19.41
N LEU A 25 -9.03 -4.79 18.53
CA LEU A 25 -8.88 -3.76 17.51
C LEU A 25 -9.98 -3.87 16.46
N TRP A 26 -10.37 -2.73 15.91
CA TRP A 26 -11.39 -2.63 14.87
C TRP A 26 -10.75 -2.75 13.50
N CYS A 27 -11.45 -3.41 12.59
CA CYS A 27 -10.98 -3.65 11.24
C CYS A 27 -11.52 -2.62 10.25
N ASN A 28 -10.62 -2.06 9.44
CA ASN A 28 -10.99 -1.09 8.40
C ASN A 28 -11.79 -1.77 7.26
N ALA A 29 -11.32 -2.89 6.71
CA ALA A 29 -11.96 -3.54 5.56
C ALA A 29 -13.36 -4.12 5.86
N THR A 30 -13.55 -4.75 7.03
CA THR A 30 -14.85 -5.36 7.41
C THR A 30 -15.71 -4.46 8.28
N THR A 31 -15.47 -3.13 8.26
CA THR A 31 -16.16 -2.06 9.00
C THR A 31 -17.15 -2.53 10.08
N ARG A 32 -16.88 -2.21 11.35
CA ARG A 32 -17.67 -2.64 12.53
C ARG A 32 -17.48 -4.10 12.96
N LYS A 33 -16.35 -4.72 12.63
CA LYS A 33 -15.90 -5.95 13.28
C LYS A 33 -14.59 -5.72 14.01
N GLN A 34 -14.50 -6.28 15.21
CA GLN A 34 -13.22 -6.48 15.88
C GLN A 34 -12.50 -7.68 15.25
N VAL A 35 -11.17 -7.72 15.33
CA VAL A 35 -10.33 -8.80 14.77
C VAL A 35 -10.84 -10.19 15.19
N LYS A 36 -11.20 -10.38 16.47
CA LYS A 36 -11.73 -11.67 16.97
C LYS A 36 -13.04 -12.12 16.31
N ASN A 37 -13.83 -11.17 15.78
CA ASN A 37 -15.14 -11.42 15.19
C ASN A 37 -15.08 -11.58 13.67
N VAL A 38 -13.88 -11.53 13.06
CA VAL A 38 -13.69 -11.80 11.64
C VAL A 38 -13.61 -13.32 11.42
N PRO A 39 -14.53 -13.93 10.65
CA PRO A 39 -14.52 -15.35 10.38
C PRO A 39 -13.21 -15.83 9.77
N LYS A 40 -12.71 -16.99 10.24
CA LYS A 40 -11.46 -17.64 9.80
C LYS A 40 -11.68 -18.96 9.03
N ALA A 41 -12.94 -19.29 8.73
CA ALA A 41 -13.31 -20.59 8.13
C ALA A 41 -12.69 -20.86 6.75
N SER A 42 -12.30 -19.81 6.02
CA SER A 42 -11.64 -19.94 4.71
C SER A 42 -10.34 -19.14 4.70
N PRO A 43 -9.21 -19.69 4.22
CA PRO A 43 -7.93 -19.01 4.23
C PRO A 43 -7.87 -17.83 3.25
N LEU A 44 -7.05 -16.83 3.56
CA LEU A 44 -6.66 -15.79 2.59
C LEU A 44 -5.67 -16.41 1.60
N GLN A 45 -5.81 -16.15 0.30
CA GLN A 45 -4.93 -16.70 -0.74
C GLN A 45 -3.79 -15.75 -1.10
N PHE A 46 -4.01 -14.45 -1.00
CA PHE A 46 -3.05 -13.44 -1.40
C PHE A 46 -2.31 -12.83 -0.20
N CYS A 47 -3.03 -12.27 0.77
CA CYS A 47 -2.51 -11.70 2.01
C CYS A 47 -2.24 -12.77 3.07
N THR A 48 -1.48 -13.80 2.69
CA THR A 48 -1.30 -15.04 3.46
C THR A 48 -0.61 -14.87 4.81
N ARG A 49 0.05 -13.74 5.09
CA ARG A 49 0.68 -13.47 6.39
C ARG A 49 -0.33 -13.14 7.48
N ASN A 50 -1.56 -12.82 7.11
CA ASN A 50 -2.65 -12.48 8.02
C ASN A 50 -3.69 -13.62 8.10
N GLN A 51 -3.29 -14.87 8.33
CA GLN A 51 -4.27 -15.97 8.52
C GLN A 51 -4.86 -15.96 9.93
N ASP A 52 -4.00 -15.91 10.94
CA ASP A 52 -4.37 -16.21 12.32
C ASP A 52 -5.14 -15.06 12.98
N GLN A 53 -4.73 -13.82 12.74
CA GLN A 53 -5.44 -12.62 13.15
C GLN A 53 -5.56 -11.71 11.94
N ARG A 54 -6.80 -11.40 11.55
CA ARG A 54 -7.07 -10.78 10.26
C ARG A 54 -8.26 -9.85 10.28
N CYS A 55 -8.17 -8.82 9.46
CA CYS A 55 -9.23 -7.85 9.23
C CYS A 55 -9.95 -8.00 7.89
N CYS A 56 -9.55 -8.99 7.09
CA CYS A 56 -10.14 -9.28 5.79
C CYS A 56 -10.95 -10.58 5.78
N LEU A 57 -11.97 -10.59 4.93
CA LEU A 57 -12.64 -11.79 4.44
C LEU A 57 -11.98 -12.24 3.13
N PRO A 58 -12.15 -13.50 2.69
CA PRO A 58 -11.63 -13.97 1.40
C PRO A 58 -12.06 -13.13 0.19
N ILE A 59 -13.27 -12.54 0.25
CA ILE A 59 -13.74 -11.64 -0.81
C ILE A 59 -12.92 -10.34 -0.88
N HIS A 60 -12.52 -9.78 0.27
CA HIS A 60 -11.64 -8.60 0.34
C HIS A 60 -10.24 -8.94 -0.17
N ASP A 61 -9.72 -10.11 0.20
CA ASP A 61 -8.42 -10.60 -0.26
C ASP A 61 -8.39 -10.82 -1.78
N THR A 62 -9.49 -11.36 -2.34
CA THR A 62 -9.66 -11.51 -3.79
C THR A 62 -9.67 -10.14 -4.49
N GLN A 63 -10.37 -9.16 -3.92
CA GLN A 63 -10.42 -7.80 -4.45
C GLN A 63 -9.04 -7.11 -4.41
N ILE A 64 -8.32 -7.24 -3.29
CA ILE A 64 -6.93 -6.75 -3.16
C ILE A 64 -6.03 -7.41 -4.20
N SER A 65 -6.10 -8.74 -4.31
CA SER A 65 -5.29 -9.53 -5.24
C SER A 65 -5.54 -9.16 -6.69
N SER A 66 -6.81 -9.06 -7.08
CA SER A 66 -7.19 -8.66 -8.43
C SER A 66 -6.66 -7.26 -8.75
N THR A 67 -6.75 -6.33 -7.80
CA THR A 67 -6.29 -4.95 -8.00
C THR A 67 -4.77 -4.89 -8.14
N TYR A 68 -4.05 -5.58 -7.25
CA TYR A 68 -2.60 -5.66 -7.27
C TYR A 68 -2.09 -6.28 -8.58
N PHE A 69 -2.65 -7.43 -9.00
CA PHE A 69 -2.20 -8.08 -10.22
C PHE A 69 -2.57 -7.31 -11.47
N SER A 70 -3.71 -6.61 -11.50
CA SER A 70 -4.04 -5.74 -12.62
C SER A 70 -3.02 -4.61 -12.79
N LEU A 71 -2.57 -3.97 -11.69
CA LEU A 71 -1.50 -2.96 -11.75
C LEU A 71 -0.19 -3.53 -12.29
N MET A 72 0.14 -4.76 -11.89
CA MET A 72 1.39 -5.45 -12.21
C MET A 72 1.36 -6.21 -13.55
N ASP A 73 0.27 -6.18 -14.32
CA ASP A 73 0.10 -7.04 -15.51
C ASP A 73 0.87 -6.57 -16.75
N THR A 74 1.76 -5.58 -16.61
CA THR A 74 2.61 -5.10 -17.71
C THR A 74 3.75 -6.10 -17.96
N GLY A 75 3.92 -6.51 -19.21
CA GLY A 75 5.11 -7.22 -19.69
C GLY A 75 5.33 -8.63 -19.09
N ARG A 76 5.25 -9.67 -19.92
CA ARG A 76 5.48 -11.07 -19.51
C ARG A 76 6.84 -11.30 -18.82
N ILE A 77 7.87 -10.50 -19.12
CA ILE A 77 9.21 -10.58 -18.53
C ILE A 77 9.19 -10.14 -17.05
N CYS A 78 8.43 -9.10 -16.72
CA CYS A 78 8.37 -8.58 -15.35
C CYS A 78 7.44 -9.37 -14.44
N LYS A 79 6.43 -10.02 -15.02
CA LYS A 79 5.63 -11.04 -14.33
C LYS A 79 6.44 -12.26 -13.88
N GLN A 80 7.61 -12.49 -14.50
CA GLN A 80 8.48 -13.64 -14.22
C GLN A 80 9.67 -13.29 -13.32
N GLY A 81 10.07 -12.01 -13.23
CA GLY A 81 11.11 -11.56 -12.32
C GLY A 81 10.59 -11.48 -10.88
N GLN A 82 11.19 -12.24 -9.96
CA GLN A 82 10.96 -12.04 -8.52
C GLN A 82 11.59 -10.70 -8.12
N ASN A 83 10.82 -9.62 -8.16
CA ASN A 83 11.23 -8.31 -7.67
C ASN A 83 10.79 -8.15 -6.21
N MET A 84 11.73 -7.94 -5.28
CA MET A 84 11.42 -7.70 -3.86
C MET A 84 10.50 -6.48 -3.67
N ALA A 85 10.59 -5.48 -4.55
CA ALA A 85 9.67 -4.34 -4.57
C ALA A 85 8.20 -4.75 -4.69
N SER A 86 7.93 -5.84 -5.42
CA SER A 86 6.57 -6.38 -5.57
C SER A 86 6.04 -6.95 -4.25
N GLU A 87 6.90 -7.60 -3.43
CA GLU A 87 6.52 -8.08 -2.10
C GLU A 87 6.35 -6.93 -1.08
N TYR A 88 7.15 -5.87 -1.19
CA TYR A 88 6.95 -4.64 -0.42
C TYR A 88 5.62 -3.97 -0.80
N LEU A 89 5.33 -3.82 -2.09
CA LEU A 89 4.07 -3.28 -2.58
C LEU A 89 2.87 -4.14 -2.16
N LYS A 90 3.01 -5.47 -2.19
CA LYS A 90 2.02 -6.39 -1.65
C LYS A 90 1.74 -6.14 -0.17
N SER A 91 2.76 -5.83 0.64
CA SER A 91 2.58 -5.46 2.06
C SER A 91 1.70 -4.22 2.20
N VAL A 92 1.88 -3.22 1.32
CA VAL A 92 1.03 -2.02 1.25
C VAL A 92 -0.42 -2.38 0.92
N PHE A 93 -0.64 -3.16 -0.15
CA PHE A 93 -1.98 -3.61 -0.56
C PHE A 93 -2.71 -4.45 0.50
N CYS A 94 -1.97 -5.26 1.25
CA CYS A 94 -2.49 -6.10 2.32
C CYS A 94 -2.72 -5.37 3.65
N ALA A 95 -2.44 -4.07 3.74
CA ALA A 95 -2.60 -3.27 4.97
C ALA A 95 -3.97 -3.43 5.63
N ALA A 96 -5.03 -3.51 4.83
CA ALA A 96 -6.39 -3.62 5.32
C ALA A 96 -6.71 -4.96 5.99
N CYS A 97 -5.89 -5.99 5.70
CA CYS A 97 -6.01 -7.32 6.27
C CYS A 97 -5.24 -7.48 7.57
N ARG A 98 -4.33 -6.55 7.89
CA ARG A 98 -3.59 -6.57 9.15
C ARG A 98 -4.53 -6.34 10.34
N PRO A 99 -4.33 -7.03 11.46
CA PRO A 99 -5.14 -6.82 12.66
C PRO A 99 -5.00 -5.39 13.23
N THR A 100 -3.88 -4.73 12.93
CA THR A 100 -3.54 -3.34 13.28
C THR A 100 -4.00 -2.32 12.24
N SER A 101 -4.84 -2.70 11.26
CA SER A 101 -5.22 -1.82 10.14
C SER A 101 -5.78 -0.45 10.56
N ASN A 102 -6.43 -0.36 11.72
CA ASN A 102 -6.95 0.90 12.27
C ASN A 102 -5.87 1.84 12.81
N GLN A 103 -4.67 1.35 13.12
CA GLN A 103 -3.57 2.17 13.63
C GLN A 103 -2.94 3.04 12.53
N TYR A 104 -3.10 2.61 11.27
CA TYR A 104 -2.53 3.30 10.11
C TYR A 104 -3.43 4.39 9.54
N LEU A 105 -4.67 4.50 10.03
CA LEU A 105 -5.60 5.56 9.64
C LEU A 105 -5.85 6.45 10.85
N SER A 106 -5.25 7.64 10.85
CA SER A 106 -5.33 8.59 11.95
C SER A 106 -5.21 10.02 11.45
N ASP A 107 -5.40 11.00 12.34
CA ASP A 107 -5.20 12.42 12.03
C ASP A 107 -3.83 12.67 11.40
N ALA A 108 -3.77 13.60 10.43
CA ALA A 108 -2.55 13.93 9.71
C ALA A 108 -1.43 14.38 10.65
N ILE A 109 -0.19 13.97 10.35
CA ILE A 109 1.00 14.50 11.03
C ILE A 109 1.43 15.81 10.36
N ASP A 110 1.47 15.82 9.03
CA ASP A 110 1.64 17.01 8.20
C ASP A 110 0.29 17.73 8.01
N VAL A 111 -0.09 18.48 9.05
CA VAL A 111 -1.31 19.30 9.06
C VAL A 111 -1.24 20.52 8.13
N ALA A 112 -0.04 20.85 7.61
CA ALA A 112 0.12 21.91 6.62
C ALA A 112 -0.31 21.43 5.22
N TYR A 113 -0.06 20.14 4.93
CA TYR A 113 -0.40 19.53 3.65
C TYR A 113 -1.79 18.85 3.66
N PHE A 114 -2.20 18.28 4.80
CA PHE A 114 -3.43 17.51 4.92
C PHE A 114 -4.38 18.07 5.97
N SER A 115 -5.68 18.13 5.63
CA SER A 115 -6.74 18.61 6.53
C SER A 115 -7.70 17.51 7.01
N GLN A 116 -7.49 16.28 6.57
CA GLN A 116 -8.33 15.11 6.88
C GLN A 116 -7.45 13.97 7.39
N PRO A 117 -8.02 12.96 8.07
CA PRO A 117 -7.29 11.75 8.44
C PRO A 117 -6.61 11.08 7.25
N THR A 118 -5.37 10.63 7.46
CA THR A 118 -4.49 10.07 6.44
C THR A 118 -4.17 8.61 6.72
N PHE A 119 -3.95 7.87 5.65
CA PHE A 119 -3.36 6.53 5.70
C PHE A 119 -1.84 6.65 5.73
N LYS A 120 -1.21 6.16 6.79
CA LYS A 120 0.23 6.34 7.04
C LYS A 120 1.03 5.13 6.58
N ILE A 121 2.01 5.37 5.73
CA ILE A 121 2.96 4.36 5.25
C ILE A 121 4.33 4.72 5.80
N CYS A 122 5.03 3.76 6.41
CA CYS A 122 6.38 4.06 6.91
C CYS A 122 7.31 4.36 5.73
N ARG A 123 8.18 5.37 5.86
CA ARG A 123 9.08 5.84 4.78
C ARG A 123 9.85 4.71 4.10
N ASP A 124 10.48 3.84 4.87
CA ASP A 124 11.29 2.74 4.33
C ASP A 124 10.46 1.80 3.42
N LEU A 125 9.22 1.52 3.83
CA LEU A 125 8.30 0.71 3.03
C LEU A 125 7.91 1.46 1.76
N ALA A 126 7.61 2.76 1.86
CA ALA A 126 7.22 3.57 0.72
C ALA A 126 8.35 3.66 -0.34
N VAL A 127 9.59 3.82 0.10
CA VAL A 127 10.77 3.84 -0.77
C VAL A 127 10.98 2.47 -1.43
N ALA A 128 10.87 1.38 -0.68
CA ALA A 128 11.10 0.03 -1.19
C ALA A 128 9.98 -0.48 -2.11
N ALA A 129 8.75 -0.01 -1.92
CA ALA A 129 7.60 -0.27 -2.77
C ALA A 129 7.36 0.82 -3.84
N GLY A 130 8.26 1.80 -3.95
CA GLY A 130 8.09 2.97 -4.80
C GLY A 130 8.13 2.67 -6.31
N PRO A 131 7.56 3.55 -7.14
CA PRO A 131 7.40 3.33 -8.58
C PRO A 131 8.73 3.20 -9.34
N SER A 132 9.79 3.87 -8.88
CA SER A 132 11.15 3.76 -9.43
C SER A 132 11.69 2.33 -9.43
N ARG A 133 11.26 1.48 -8.49
CA ARG A 133 11.63 0.05 -8.43
C ARG A 133 10.97 -0.80 -9.52
N PHE A 134 10.09 -0.21 -10.32
CA PHE A 134 9.36 -0.84 -11.41
C PHE A 134 9.63 -0.15 -12.76
N ALA A 135 10.63 0.73 -12.84
CA ALA A 135 10.93 1.50 -14.06
C ALA A 135 11.16 0.62 -15.29
N ASP A 136 11.85 -0.52 -15.12
CA ASP A 136 12.13 -1.47 -16.22
C ASP A 136 10.91 -2.32 -16.60
N CYS A 137 9.89 -2.36 -15.72
CA CYS A 137 8.76 -3.25 -15.83
C CYS A 137 7.48 -2.59 -16.30
N GLY A 138 7.31 -1.31 -16.00
CA GLY A 138 6.06 -0.64 -16.24
C GLY A 138 5.01 -0.93 -15.17
N PHE A 139 3.89 -0.22 -15.29
CA PHE A 139 2.62 -0.56 -14.67
C PHE A 139 1.51 -0.56 -15.70
N VAL A 140 0.40 -1.23 -15.41
CA VAL A 140 -0.85 -1.00 -16.12
C VAL A 140 -1.67 0.01 -15.31
N TYR A 141 -1.92 1.17 -15.90
CA TYR A 141 -2.96 2.07 -15.44
C TYR A 141 -4.31 1.52 -15.86
N VAL A 142 -4.97 0.86 -14.92
CA VAL A 142 -6.36 0.46 -15.05
C VAL A 142 -7.19 1.73 -14.96
N GLY A 143 -7.57 2.28 -16.12
CA GLY A 143 -8.45 3.42 -16.33
C GLY A 143 -8.87 4.18 -15.06
N ASP A 144 -10.07 3.87 -14.57
CA ASP A 144 -10.48 4.17 -13.20
C ASP A 144 -11.02 2.86 -12.63
N ARG A 145 -10.63 2.50 -11.40
CA ARG A 145 -11.10 1.25 -10.76
C ARG A 145 -12.63 1.20 -10.64
N GLN A 146 -13.29 2.35 -10.72
CA GLN A 146 -14.75 2.51 -10.72
C GLN A 146 -15.35 2.69 -12.13
N ASP A 147 -14.55 2.93 -13.17
CA ASP A 147 -15.01 3.11 -14.56
C ASP A 147 -14.36 2.10 -15.51
N THR A 148 -15.06 0.98 -15.70
CA THR A 148 -14.64 -0.12 -16.58
C THR A 148 -14.61 0.27 -18.07
N CYS A 149 -15.19 1.41 -18.45
CA CYS A 149 -15.18 1.89 -19.83
C CYS A 149 -13.86 2.58 -20.19
N LYS A 150 -13.02 2.92 -19.21
CA LYS A 150 -11.69 3.50 -19.47
C LYS A 150 -10.70 2.40 -19.83
N PRO A 151 -9.97 2.52 -20.96
CA PRO A 151 -9.01 1.51 -21.36
C PRO A 151 -7.89 1.38 -20.33
N SER A 152 -7.42 0.16 -20.13
CA SER A 152 -6.17 -0.08 -19.42
C SER A 152 -5.00 0.28 -20.32
N ILE A 153 -4.06 1.08 -19.83
CA ILE A 153 -2.89 1.52 -20.59
C ILE A 153 -1.60 1.12 -19.86
N ALA A 154 -0.61 0.67 -20.61
CA ALA A 154 0.73 0.48 -20.07
C ALA A 154 1.39 1.84 -19.85
N VAL A 155 2.03 2.02 -18.70
CA VAL A 155 2.70 3.26 -18.32
C VAL A 155 4.11 3.00 -17.83
N ALA A 156 5.00 3.94 -18.11
CA ALA A 156 6.33 4.01 -17.52
C ALA A 156 6.24 4.76 -16.17
N PRO A 157 6.56 4.14 -15.02
CA PRO A 157 6.33 4.73 -13.71
C PRO A 157 7.08 6.05 -13.51
N ASN A 158 8.30 6.16 -14.02
CA ASN A 158 9.13 7.37 -13.95
C ASN A 158 8.58 8.54 -14.78
N VAL A 159 7.73 8.27 -15.78
CA VAL A 159 7.06 9.32 -16.57
C VAL A 159 5.80 9.79 -15.86
N VAL A 160 5.07 8.87 -15.24
CA VAL A 160 3.79 9.17 -14.58
C VAL A 160 3.97 9.72 -13.17
N PHE A 161 5.05 9.33 -12.49
CA PHE A 161 5.42 9.77 -11.15
C PHE A 161 6.84 10.36 -11.19
N PRO A 162 7.00 11.57 -11.77
CA PRO A 162 8.33 12.12 -12.00
C PRO A 162 9.06 12.53 -10.72
N GLY A 163 8.34 12.74 -9.61
CA GLY A 163 8.86 13.47 -8.45
C GLY A 163 9.06 14.96 -8.78
N CYS A 164 9.02 15.80 -7.76
CA CYS A 164 9.16 17.25 -7.86
C CYS A 164 10.35 17.78 -7.09
N THR A 165 10.76 18.98 -7.45
CA THR A 165 11.73 19.75 -6.67
C THR A 165 11.02 20.40 -5.48
N GLN A 166 11.74 20.57 -4.37
CA GLN A 166 11.29 21.31 -3.20
C GLN A 166 10.68 22.65 -3.59
N GLY A 167 9.50 22.97 -3.05
CA GLY A 167 8.81 24.23 -3.33
C GLY A 167 7.92 24.23 -4.58
N GLN A 168 7.93 23.16 -5.40
CA GLN A 168 7.00 23.01 -6.51
C GLN A 168 5.64 22.48 -6.04
N HIS A 169 4.59 22.74 -6.82
CA HIS A 169 3.27 22.15 -6.62
C HIS A 169 3.15 20.81 -7.37
N ILE A 170 2.45 19.87 -6.75
CA ILE A 170 2.16 18.56 -7.34
C ILE A 170 0.78 18.63 -7.94
N CYS A 171 0.74 18.64 -9.26
CA CYS A 171 -0.49 18.78 -10.01
C CYS A 171 -0.94 17.44 -10.57
N TYR A 172 -2.25 17.29 -10.65
CA TYR A 172 -2.92 16.17 -11.27
C TYR A 172 -3.92 16.70 -12.28
N GLY A 173 -3.82 16.22 -13.51
CA GLY A 173 -4.66 16.70 -14.60
C GLY A 173 -4.46 15.88 -15.87
N ASN A 174 -5.35 16.07 -16.83
CA ASN A 174 -5.28 15.36 -18.10
C ASN A 174 -4.42 16.08 -19.14
N ASN A 175 -4.15 17.39 -19.02
CA ASN A 175 -3.36 18.19 -19.97
C ASN A 175 -3.69 17.90 -21.46
N GLY A 176 -4.96 17.56 -21.77
CA GLY A 176 -5.40 17.19 -23.13
C GLY A 176 -5.14 15.73 -23.55
N LEU A 177 -4.70 14.87 -22.64
CA LEU A 177 -4.50 13.43 -22.83
C LEU A 177 -5.73 12.62 -22.42
N TYR A 178 -5.79 11.35 -22.87
CA TYR A 178 -6.86 10.41 -22.51
C TYR A 178 -6.83 9.99 -21.02
N SER A 179 -5.69 10.19 -20.33
CA SER A 179 -5.51 9.79 -18.93
C SER A 179 -4.84 10.91 -18.13
N SER A 180 -5.36 11.19 -16.93
CA SER A 180 -4.70 12.13 -16.01
C SER A 180 -3.35 11.59 -15.53
N THR A 181 -2.36 12.47 -15.46
CA THR A 181 -1.00 12.17 -14.99
C THR A 181 -0.57 13.18 -13.93
N TRP A 182 0.39 12.80 -13.10
CA TRP A 182 1.03 13.71 -12.16
C TRP A 182 2.10 14.53 -12.87
N TYR A 183 2.24 15.80 -12.50
CA TYR A 183 3.29 16.67 -13.00
C TYR A 183 3.65 17.75 -11.99
N CYS A 184 4.84 18.32 -12.12
CA CYS A 184 5.34 19.37 -11.24
C CYS A 184 5.11 20.75 -11.86
N SER A 185 4.72 21.71 -11.03
CA SER A 185 4.48 23.09 -11.46
C SER A 185 5.15 24.06 -10.51
N ASN A 186 5.69 25.15 -11.04
CA ASN A 186 6.18 26.28 -10.23
C ASN A 186 5.05 27.21 -9.77
N SER A 187 3.80 26.88 -10.10
CA SER A 187 2.60 27.65 -9.74
C SER A 187 1.52 26.73 -9.21
N PRO A 188 0.61 27.24 -8.35
CA PRO A 188 -0.50 26.44 -7.80
C PRO A 188 -1.31 25.74 -8.88
N CYS A 189 -1.78 24.53 -8.57
CA CYS A 189 -2.49 23.70 -9.53
C CYS A 189 -3.94 24.16 -9.74
N GLY A 190 -4.58 23.65 -10.80
CA GLY A 190 -6.00 23.87 -11.07
C GLY A 190 -6.92 23.03 -10.17
N VAL A 191 -8.23 23.25 -10.29
CA VAL A 191 -9.26 22.60 -9.47
C VAL A 191 -9.31 21.07 -9.61
N ASP A 192 -8.75 20.53 -10.69
CA ASP A 192 -8.68 19.08 -10.97
C ASP A 192 -7.67 18.35 -10.07
N THR A 193 -6.79 19.08 -9.40
CA THR A 193 -5.84 18.53 -8.43
C THR A 193 -6.50 18.44 -7.03
N PRO A 194 -6.38 17.30 -6.32
CA PRO A 194 -6.94 17.16 -4.99
C PRO A 194 -6.47 18.24 -4.01
N ALA A 195 -7.30 18.55 -3.02
CA ALA A 195 -6.95 19.48 -1.96
C ALA A 195 -5.69 19.02 -1.20
N GLY A 196 -4.89 19.98 -0.73
CA GLY A 196 -3.54 19.71 -0.21
C GLY A 196 -2.49 19.76 -1.32
N PHE A 197 -2.59 18.86 -2.30
CA PHE A 197 -1.71 18.84 -3.49
C PHE A 197 -1.73 20.14 -4.29
N ARG A 198 -2.93 20.69 -4.47
CA ARG A 198 -3.15 21.95 -5.18
C ARG A 198 -2.66 23.17 -4.41
N ASP A 199 -2.82 23.14 -3.09
CA ASP A 199 -2.85 24.34 -2.26
C ASP A 199 -1.52 24.60 -1.53
N ALA A 200 -0.71 23.55 -1.30
CA ALA A 200 0.59 23.64 -0.66
C ALA A 200 1.73 23.21 -1.61
N PRO A 201 2.84 23.96 -1.67
CA PRO A 201 4.04 23.47 -2.34
C PRO A 201 4.58 22.25 -1.58
N CYS A 202 5.08 21.26 -2.32
CA CYS A 202 5.65 20.06 -1.72
C CYS A 202 6.95 20.39 -0.97
N SER A 203 7.22 19.63 0.08
CA SER A 203 8.50 19.56 0.76
C SER A 203 8.83 18.16 1.28
N GLY A 204 10.11 17.80 1.24
CA GLY A 204 10.60 16.49 1.72
C GLY A 204 9.95 15.31 0.98
N ASP A 205 9.39 14.36 1.72
CA ASP A 205 8.76 13.16 1.16
C ASP A 205 7.55 13.50 0.28
N THR A 206 6.83 14.59 0.55
CA THR A 206 5.69 14.96 -0.29
C THR A 206 6.11 15.26 -1.73
N CYS A 207 7.37 15.62 -1.99
CA CYS A 207 7.88 15.85 -3.34
C CYS A 207 8.24 14.59 -4.13
N THR A 208 8.15 13.40 -3.55
CA THR A 208 8.74 12.19 -4.14
C THR A 208 7.82 11.47 -5.13
N ASP A 209 8.42 10.60 -5.95
CA ASP A 209 7.70 9.72 -6.88
C ASP A 209 6.74 8.77 -6.13
N TYR A 210 7.21 8.18 -5.03
CA TYR A 210 6.41 7.27 -4.21
C TYR A 210 5.24 7.97 -3.53
N PHE A 211 5.37 9.24 -3.14
CA PHE A 211 4.24 9.99 -2.57
C PHE A 211 3.09 10.16 -3.58
N MET A 212 3.41 10.51 -4.83
CA MET A 212 2.43 10.56 -5.91
C MET A 212 1.83 9.17 -6.18
N PHE A 213 2.67 8.13 -6.22
CA PHE A 213 2.26 6.76 -6.48
C PHE A 213 1.27 6.21 -5.45
N PHE A 214 1.51 6.44 -4.16
CA PHE A 214 0.58 6.00 -3.10
C PHE A 214 -0.64 6.89 -2.94
N ASN A 215 -0.67 8.05 -3.59
CA ASN A 215 -1.85 8.91 -3.63
C ASN A 215 -2.70 8.76 -4.90
N ASP A 216 -2.19 8.08 -5.93
CA ASP A 216 -2.97 7.70 -7.11
C ASP A 216 -3.76 6.41 -6.85
N ASN A 217 -5.09 6.50 -6.91
CA ASN A 217 -5.97 5.32 -6.77
C ASN A 217 -5.74 4.28 -7.88
N ARG A 218 -5.12 4.64 -9.01
CA ARG A 218 -4.76 3.69 -10.08
C ARG A 218 -3.36 3.11 -9.88
N GLY A 219 -2.56 3.73 -9.02
CA GLY A 219 -1.20 3.32 -8.67
C GLY A 219 -1.16 2.44 -7.41
N GLY A 220 -0.22 2.74 -6.52
CA GLY A 220 0.13 1.92 -5.36
C GLY A 220 -0.85 2.00 -4.20
N LYS A 221 -1.91 2.81 -4.30
CA LYS A 221 -2.85 3.03 -3.21
C LYS A 221 -3.73 1.80 -2.95
N PRO A 222 -3.78 1.28 -1.72
CA PRO A 222 -4.63 0.14 -1.37
C PRO A 222 -6.12 0.48 -1.44
N ILE A 223 -6.92 -0.45 -1.97
CA ILE A 223 -8.34 -0.22 -2.27
C ILE A 223 -9.19 0.19 -1.06
N PHE A 224 -8.90 -0.36 0.12
CA PHE A 224 -9.63 -0.05 1.36
C PHE A 224 -9.17 1.25 2.05
N PHE A 225 -8.23 1.98 1.45
CA PHE A 225 -7.74 3.28 1.92
C PHE A 225 -7.87 4.38 0.85
N GLU A 226 -8.59 4.12 -0.25
CA GLU A 226 -8.77 5.09 -1.35
C GLU A 226 -9.46 6.39 -0.93
N GLY A 227 -10.29 6.34 0.11
CA GLY A 227 -10.98 7.50 0.67
C GLY A 227 -10.08 8.44 1.49
N SER A 228 -8.81 8.09 1.70
CA SER A 228 -7.87 8.86 2.51
C SER A 228 -6.60 9.16 1.71
N ALA A 229 -5.99 10.32 1.96
CA ALA A 229 -4.66 10.59 1.42
C ALA A 229 -3.63 9.67 2.07
N ALA A 230 -2.64 9.23 1.30
CA ALA A 230 -1.49 8.53 1.83
C ALA A 230 -0.45 9.55 2.33
N GLU A 231 -0.03 9.39 3.58
CA GLU A 231 0.99 10.19 4.22
C GLU A 231 2.22 9.32 4.47
N ILE A 232 3.40 9.79 4.07
CA ILE A 232 4.65 9.07 4.28
C ILE A 232 5.28 9.58 5.56
N VAL A 233 5.55 8.66 6.47
CA VAL A 233 5.90 8.98 7.86
C VAL A 233 7.15 8.22 8.26
N ASP A 234 8.09 8.93 8.89
CA ASP A 234 9.16 8.27 9.63
C ASP A 234 8.58 7.70 10.93
N PRO A 235 8.86 6.45 11.32
CA PRO A 235 8.38 5.90 12.59
C PRO A 235 8.68 6.77 13.81
N SER A 236 9.77 7.55 13.80
CA SER A 236 10.11 8.50 14.87
C SER A 236 9.15 9.69 15.01
N GLN A 237 8.36 9.98 13.97
CA GLN A 237 7.34 11.02 13.96
C GLN A 237 5.99 10.53 14.51
N CYS A 238 5.84 9.24 14.77
CA CYS A 238 4.61 8.70 15.32
C CYS A 238 4.32 9.28 16.73
N PRO A 239 3.07 9.64 17.02
CA PRO A 239 2.72 10.22 18.31
C PRO A 239 2.91 9.19 19.43
N PRO A 240 3.24 9.62 20.66
CA PRO A 240 3.39 8.71 21.80
C PRO A 240 2.15 7.86 22.10
N SER A 241 0.96 8.35 21.75
CA SER A 241 -0.31 7.62 21.87
C SER A 241 -0.47 6.47 20.88
N ASN A 242 0.29 6.48 19.77
CA ASN A 242 0.29 5.45 18.74
C ASN A 242 1.70 5.33 18.13
N PRO A 243 2.66 4.68 18.80
CA PRO A 243 4.04 4.58 18.33
C PRO A 243 4.20 3.73 17.06
N ALA A 244 3.18 2.96 16.68
CA ALA A 244 3.14 2.15 15.46
C ALA A 244 2.15 2.75 14.43
N CYS A 245 2.13 4.08 14.32
CA CYS A 245 1.13 4.80 13.53
C CYS A 245 1.26 4.64 12.00
N CYS A 246 2.40 4.17 11.49
CA CYS A 246 2.61 3.95 10.07
C CYS A 246 2.68 2.46 9.76
N LEU A 247 2.31 2.08 8.54
CA LEU A 247 2.39 0.70 8.06
C LEU A 247 3.84 0.27 7.85
N PRO A 248 4.38 -0.70 8.62
CA PRO A 248 5.68 -1.29 8.34
C PRO A 248 5.58 -2.39 7.29
N SER A 249 6.72 -2.74 6.69
CA SER A 249 6.85 -3.90 5.81
C SER A 249 6.45 -5.20 6.52
N ASP A 250 5.86 -6.14 5.79
CA ASP A 250 5.64 -7.51 6.29
C ASP A 250 6.88 -8.39 6.14
N ILE A 251 7.88 -7.96 5.37
CA ILE A 251 9.18 -8.62 5.19
C ILE A 251 10.30 -7.75 5.77
N PRO A 252 11.32 -8.34 6.41
CA PRO A 252 12.51 -7.59 6.79
C PRO A 252 13.17 -6.99 5.55
N PHE A 253 13.71 -5.78 5.69
CA PHE A 253 14.57 -5.20 4.67
C PHE A 253 15.86 -6.01 4.59
N SER A 254 16.26 -6.42 3.39
CA SER A 254 17.55 -7.07 3.19
C SER A 254 18.67 -6.05 3.38
N SER A 255 19.75 -6.43 4.08
CA SER A 255 20.93 -5.58 4.27
C SER A 255 21.65 -5.22 2.97
N ASP A 256 21.34 -5.91 1.87
CA ASP A 256 21.91 -5.65 0.54
C ASP A 256 21.14 -4.57 -0.26
N GLU A 257 20.03 -4.03 0.25
CA GLU A 257 19.16 -3.07 -0.47
C GLU A 257 19.39 -1.59 -0.07
N THR A 258 20.33 -1.29 0.84
CA THR A 258 20.66 0.09 1.29
C THR A 258 21.73 0.80 0.46
N MET A 259 21.84 0.51 -0.84
CA MET A 259 22.72 1.24 -1.76
C MET A 259 21.94 2.06 -2.79
#